data_AF-A0A7X1Z8K9-F1
#
_entry.id   AF-A0A7X1Z8K9-F1
#
_cell.length_a   1.000
_cell.length_b   1.000
_cell.length_c   1.000
_cell.angle_alpha   90.00
_cell.angle_beta   90.00
_cell.angle_gamma   90.00
#
_symmetry.space_group_name_H-M   'P 1'
#
loop_
_entity.id
_entity.type
_entity.pdbx_description
1 polymer ?
#
loop_
_entity_poly.entity_id
_entity_poly.type
_entity_poly.pdbx_seq_one_letter_code
_entity_poly.pdbx_strand_id
1 'polypeptide(L)'
;MIEHYQGYTAMKRHGKKHYRPIGKHPFKIIHNAQVVKIDLLQQFEASTGIILPSGVKNNLCTQPVPFLGKQLAIMELQIKEN
;
A
#
# COMPACT_ATOMS: atom_id res chain seq x y z
N MET A 1 -3.95 27.46 11.00
CA MET A 1 -2.77 27.03 10.23
C MET A 1 -2.87 25.52 10.05
N ILE A 2 -3.04 25.08 8.81
CA ILE A 2 -3.17 23.67 8.43
C ILE A 2 -1.80 23.26 7.90
N GLU A 3 -1.20 22.23 8.49
CA GLU A 3 0.10 21.72 8.07
C GLU A 3 -0.11 20.43 7.26
N HIS A 4 0.59 20.33 6.14
CA HIS A 4 0.57 19.18 5.24
C HIS A 4 1.88 18.40 5.44
N TYR A 5 1.80 17.21 6.05
CA TYR A 5 2.94 16.30 6.16
C TYR A 5 2.90 15.29 5.01
N GLN A 6 4.07 15.01 4.42
CA GLN A 6 4.23 14.16 3.24
C GLN A 6 3.46 12.83 3.38
N GLY A 7 2.31 12.75 2.70
CA GLY A 7 1.54 11.53 2.51
C GLY A 7 0.06 11.56 2.88
N TYR A 8 -0.40 12.33 3.89
CA TYR A 8 -1.81 12.25 4.35
C TYR A 8 -2.41 13.55 4.94
N THR A 9 -3.74 13.59 4.88
CA THR A 9 -4.72 14.67 5.02
C THR A 9 -4.60 15.57 6.26
N ALA A 10 -4.78 16.88 6.02
CA ALA A 10 -4.92 18.00 6.95
C ALA A 10 -5.03 17.66 8.45
N MET A 11 -3.99 17.98 9.22
CA MET A 11 -4.04 17.98 10.69
C MET A 11 -4.36 19.39 11.21
N LYS A 12 -5.20 19.49 12.27
CA LYS A 12 -5.43 20.76 12.97
C LYS A 12 -4.56 20.79 14.22
N ARG A 13 -3.83 21.89 14.38
CA ARG A 13 -3.15 22.19 15.64
C ARG A 13 -4.19 22.53 16.71
N HIS A 14 -4.23 21.75 17.79
CA HIS A 14 -5.06 22.00 18.96
C HIS A 14 -4.15 22.30 20.16
N GLY A 15 -3.75 23.57 20.28
CA GLY A 15 -2.85 24.04 21.35
C GLY A 15 -1.36 23.93 21.03
N LYS A 16 -0.49 24.12 22.05
CA LYS A 16 0.97 24.21 21.85
C LYS A 16 1.65 22.87 21.54
N LYS A 17 1.08 21.73 21.96
CA LYS A 17 1.72 20.40 21.86
C LYS A 17 0.87 19.28 21.26
N HIS A 18 -0.40 19.52 20.89
CA HIS A 18 -1.29 18.46 20.44
C HIS A 18 -1.78 18.71 19.01
N TYR A 19 -1.51 17.75 18.13
CA TYR A 19 -2.07 17.70 16.78
C TYR A 19 -3.23 16.73 16.79
N ARG A 20 -4.40 17.17 16.31
CA ARG A 20 -5.56 16.31 16.14
C ARG A 20 -5.89 16.20 14.64
N PRO A 21 -5.99 14.99 14.11
CA PRO A 21 -6.32 14.81 12.70
C PRO A 21 -7.77 15.26 12.43
N ILE A 22 -7.99 15.92 11.28
CA ILE A 22 -9.28 16.49 10.91
C ILE A 22 -10.09 15.45 10.12
N GLY A 23 -11.18 14.97 10.68
CA GLY A 23 -12.11 14.05 10.00
C GLY A 23 -12.73 13.01 10.95
N LYS A 24 -13.85 12.41 10.54
CA LYS A 24 -14.57 11.38 11.32
C LYS A 24 -13.81 10.06 11.42
N HIS A 25 -12.77 9.85 10.60
CA HIS A 25 -11.98 8.63 10.62
C HIS A 25 -10.49 8.84 10.38
N PRO A 26 -9.77 9.42 11.34
CA PRO A 26 -8.38 9.74 11.14
C PRO A 26 -7.44 8.52 11.22
N PHE A 27 -7.94 7.38 11.70
CA PHE A 27 -7.16 6.15 11.88
C PHE A 27 -7.66 4.95 11.04
N LYS A 28 -8.83 5.02 10.39
CA LYS A 28 -9.38 3.89 9.61
C LYS A 28 -8.71 3.63 8.26
N ILE A 29 -7.86 4.51 7.77
CA ILE A 29 -7.12 4.27 6.53
C ILE A 29 -5.75 3.61 6.80
N ILE A 30 -5.60 2.99 7.97
CA ILE A 30 -4.49 2.07 8.26
C ILE A 30 -5.06 0.76 8.78
N HIS A 31 -6.02 0.16 8.06
CA HIS A 31 -6.26 -1.27 8.22
C HIS A 31 -5.17 -2.02 7.45
N ASN A 32 -4.02 -2.10 8.12
CA ASN A 32 -2.94 -3.04 7.88
C ASN A 32 -2.42 -3.07 6.42
N ALA A 33 -1.50 -2.15 6.09
CA ALA A 33 -0.84 -2.11 4.78
C ALA A 33 -0.20 -3.47 4.38
N GLN A 34 0.10 -4.35 5.34
CA GLN A 34 0.53 -5.72 5.07
C GLN A 34 -0.60 -6.60 4.51
N VAL A 35 -1.81 -6.51 5.04
CA VAL A 35 -2.97 -7.30 4.56
C VAL A 35 -3.33 -6.91 3.13
N VAL A 36 -3.33 -5.60 2.83
CA VAL A 36 -3.58 -5.10 1.46
C VAL A 36 -2.53 -5.62 0.48
N LYS A 37 -1.25 -5.70 0.89
CA LYS A 37 -0.19 -6.26 0.04
C LYS A 37 -0.37 -7.75 -0.21
N ILE A 38 -0.75 -8.51 0.82
CA ILE A 38 -0.99 -9.95 0.70
C ILE A 38 -2.19 -10.20 -0.23
N ASP A 39 -3.26 -9.41 -0.09
CA ASP A 39 -4.44 -9.50 -0.95
C ASP A 39 -4.11 -9.18 -2.42
N LEU A 40 -3.31 -8.13 -2.68
CA LEU A 40 -2.84 -7.82 -4.04
C LEU A 40 -1.99 -8.93 -4.66
N LEU A 41 -1.12 -9.56 -3.87
CA LEU A 41 -0.35 -10.72 -4.34
C LEU A 41 -1.26 -11.92 -4.63
N GLN A 42 -2.25 -12.16 -3.77
CA GLN A 42 -3.22 -13.24 -3.96
C GLN A 42 -4.06 -13.03 -5.23
N GLN A 43 -4.52 -11.81 -5.49
CA GLN A 43 -5.24 -11.45 -6.71
C GLN A 43 -4.37 -11.63 -7.96
N PHE A 44 -3.08 -11.29 -7.88
CA PHE A 44 -2.14 -11.49 -8.97
C PHE A 44 -1.93 -12.98 -9.28
N GLU A 45 -1.75 -13.82 -8.26
CA GLU A 45 -1.63 -15.29 -8.42
C GLU A 45 -2.91 -15.89 -9.03
N ALA A 46 -4.09 -15.40 -8.63
CA ALA A 46 -5.36 -15.81 -9.20
C ALA A 46 -5.55 -15.37 -10.67
N SER A 47 -5.08 -14.18 -11.03
CA SER A 47 -5.18 -13.64 -12.40
C SER A 47 -4.24 -14.34 -13.38
N THR A 48 -3.01 -14.62 -12.95
CA THR A 48 -1.97 -15.22 -13.80
C THR A 48 -1.95 -16.75 -13.74
N GLY A 49 -2.54 -17.35 -12.71
CA GLY A 49 -2.46 -18.79 -12.44
C GLY A 49 -1.08 -19.26 -11.97
N ILE A 50 -0.15 -18.33 -11.71
CA ILE A 50 1.22 -18.61 -11.28
C ILE A 50 1.33 -18.39 -9.78
N ILE A 51 1.84 -19.39 -9.06
CA ILE A 51 2.13 -19.29 -7.63
C ILE A 51 3.50 -18.65 -7.46
N LEU A 52 3.57 -17.50 -6.78
CA LEU A 52 4.84 -16.82 -6.55
C LEU A 52 5.65 -17.57 -5.47
N PRO A 53 6.95 -17.81 -5.70
CA PRO A 53 7.81 -18.40 -4.67
C PRO A 53 7.93 -17.47 -3.45
N SER A 54 8.04 -18.05 -2.26
CA SER A 54 8.05 -17.33 -0.98
C SER A 54 9.10 -16.21 -0.91
N GLY A 55 10.28 -16.42 -1.52
CA GLY A 55 11.33 -15.40 -1.61
C GLY A 55 10.89 -14.14 -2.39
N VAL A 56 10.14 -14.32 -3.49
CA VAL A 56 9.63 -13.21 -4.30
C VAL A 56 8.51 -12.48 -3.55
N LYS A 57 7.59 -13.21 -2.91
CA LYS A 57 6.52 -12.63 -2.08
C LYS A 57 7.10 -11.77 -0.96
N ASN A 58 8.15 -12.24 -0.28
CA ASN A 58 8.81 -11.48 0.78
C ASN A 58 9.48 -10.21 0.25
N ASN A 59 10.18 -10.29 -0.89
CA ASN A 59 10.83 -9.12 -1.51
C ASN A 59 9.82 -8.08 -2.03
N LEU A 60 8.65 -8.52 -2.49
CA LEU A 60 7.54 -7.65 -2.90
C LEU A 60 6.86 -6.98 -1.70
N CYS A 61 6.74 -7.69 -0.57
CA CYS A 61 6.13 -7.19 0.65
C CYS A 61 6.97 -6.11 1.38
N THR A 62 8.30 -6.07 1.18
CA THR A 62 9.17 -5.02 1.75
C THR A 62 9.05 -3.68 1.03
N GLN A 63 8.53 -3.68 -0.20
CA GLN A 63 8.42 -2.48 -1.02
C GLN A 63 7.21 -1.61 -0.66
N PRO A 64 7.24 -0.28 -0.92
CA PRO A 64 6.07 0.58 -0.84
C PRO A 64 4.96 0.12 -1.80
N VAL A 65 3.69 0.21 -1.39
CA VAL A 65 2.52 -0.24 -2.17
C VAL A 65 2.49 0.31 -3.61
N PRO A 66 2.81 1.60 -3.88
CA PRO A 66 2.83 2.12 -5.25
C PRO A 66 3.87 1.46 -6.16
N PHE A 67 4.96 0.96 -5.58
CA PHE A 67 6.02 0.28 -6.33
C PHE A 67 5.68 -1.19 -6.56
N LEU A 68 5.05 -1.84 -5.57
CA LEU A 68 4.51 -3.19 -5.69
C LEU A 68 3.54 -3.31 -6.88
N GLY A 69 2.56 -2.42 -7.00
CA GLY A 69 1.60 -2.45 -8.11
C GLY A 69 2.26 -2.34 -9.49
N LYS A 70 3.31 -1.50 -9.62
CA LYS A 70 4.07 -1.38 -10.87
C LYS A 70 4.82 -2.66 -11.20
N GLN A 71 5.46 -3.30 -10.21
CA GLN A 71 6.18 -4.55 -10.43
C GLN A 71 5.23 -5.68 -10.85
N LEU A 72 4.06 -5.78 -10.22
CA LEU A 72 3.05 -6.78 -10.59
C LEU A 72 2.53 -6.56 -12.02
N ALA A 73 2.24 -5.32 -12.41
CA ALA A 73 1.80 -5.02 -13.77
C ALA A 73 2.85 -5.37 -14.83
N ILE A 74 4.13 -5.09 -14.55
CA ILE A 74 5.24 -5.46 -15.45
C ILE A 74 5.37 -6.99 -15.56
N MET A 75 5.30 -7.70 -14.43
CA MET A 75 5.34 -9.17 -14.42
C MET A 75 4.17 -9.76 -15.23
N GLU A 76 2.97 -9.21 -15.07
CA GLU A 76 1.79 -9.65 -15.85
C GLU A 76 1.99 -9.48 -17.36
N LEU A 77 2.56 -8.35 -17.79
CA LEU A 77 2.87 -8.11 -19.19
C LEU A 77 3.92 -9.09 -19.72
N GLN A 78 4.98 -9.35 -18.95
CA GLN A 78 6.01 -10.31 -19.32
C GLN A 78 5.46 -11.74 -19.45
N ILE A 79 4.50 -12.13 -18.60
CA ILE A 79 3.82 -13.42 -18.69
C ILE A 79 2.93 -13.49 -19.92
N LYS A 80 2.27 -12.39 -20.30
CA LYS A 80 1.40 -12.33 -21.49
C LYS A 80 2.15 -12.24 -22.81
N GLU A 81 3.35 -11.67 -22.82
CA GLU A 81 4.20 -11.57 -24.02
C GLU A 81 4.96 -12.87 -24.35
N ASN A 82 5.07 -13.78 -23.39
CA ASN A 82 5.85 -15.03 -23.50
C ASN A 82 4.94 -16.25 -23.71
#